data_AF-R6P540-F1
#
_entry.id   AF-R6P540-F1
#
_cell.length_a   1.000
_cell.length_b   1.000
_cell.length_c   1.000
_cell.angle_alpha   90.00
_cell.angle_beta   90.00
_cell.angle_gamma   90.00
#
_symmetry.space_group_name_H-M   'P 1'
#
loop_
_entity.id
_entity.type
_entity.pdbx_description
1 polymer ?
#
loop_
_entity_poly.entity_id
_entity_poly.type
_entity_poly.pdbx_seq_one_letter_code
_entity_poly.pdbx_strand_id
1 'polypeptide(L)'
;MKVRPIDANKVNPNVILVFRDGHMNQKQFNSAVKTLIYSQPTIDAVPVVRCKDCKHSFERSGRKPFGCYLHGKNGITLHDGDDFCSYGERKESNE
;
A
#
# COMPACT_ATOMS: atom_id res chain seq x y z
N MET A 1 18.35 -9.36 -0.15
CA MET A 1 17.45 -8.98 -1.28
C MET A 1 16.22 -8.29 -0.70
N LYS A 2 15.80 -7.12 -1.20
CA LYS A 2 14.63 -6.39 -0.66
C LYS A 2 13.36 -6.96 -1.29
N VAL A 3 12.51 -7.59 -0.50
CA VAL A 3 11.22 -8.14 -0.97
C VAL A 3 10.21 -6.99 -1.07
N ARG A 4 9.49 -6.89 -2.20
CA ARG A 4 8.38 -5.95 -2.38
C ARG A 4 7.07 -6.76 -2.33
N PRO A 5 6.13 -6.42 -1.44
CA PRO A 5 4.81 -7.04 -1.45
C PRO A 5 4.14 -6.88 -2.82
N ILE A 6 3.48 -7.92 -3.30
CA ILE A 6 2.66 -7.88 -4.52
C ILE A 6 1.18 -7.89 -4.13
N ASP A 7 0.39 -7.03 -4.74
CA ASP A 7 -1.07 -7.10 -4.63
C ASP A 7 -1.56 -8.23 -5.53
N ALA A 8 -1.74 -9.42 -4.94
CA ALA A 8 -2.12 -10.63 -5.67
C ALA A 8 -3.45 -10.46 -6.43
N ASN A 9 -4.36 -9.60 -5.97
CA ASN A 9 -5.64 -9.34 -6.62
C ASN A 9 -5.49 -8.53 -7.92
N LYS A 10 -4.38 -7.81 -8.08
CA LYS A 10 -4.07 -7.02 -9.28
C LYS A 10 -3.14 -7.72 -10.27
N VAL A 11 -2.70 -8.94 -9.96
CA VAL A 11 -1.84 -9.71 -10.86
C VAL A 11 -2.64 -10.24 -12.05
N ASN A 12 -2.30 -9.79 -13.26
CA ASN A 12 -2.83 -10.36 -14.48
C ASN A 12 -1.89 -11.49 -14.99
N PRO A 13 -2.31 -12.76 -14.94
CA PRO A 13 -1.46 -13.88 -15.34
C PRO A 13 -1.12 -13.88 -16.84
N ASN A 14 -1.88 -13.17 -17.68
CA ASN A 14 -1.66 -13.16 -19.13
C ASN A 14 -0.48 -12.27 -19.57
N VAL A 15 0.07 -11.45 -18.66
CA VAL A 15 1.23 -10.59 -18.94
C VAL A 15 2.51 -11.09 -18.26
N ILE A 16 2.45 -12.23 -17.57
CA ILE A 16 3.62 -12.85 -16.93
C ILE A 16 4.30 -13.76 -17.96
N LEU A 17 5.54 -13.41 -18.34
CA LEU A 17 6.41 -14.24 -19.16
C LEU A 17 7.46 -14.90 -18.27
N VAL A 18 7.53 -16.23 -18.26
CA VAL A 18 8.60 -16.97 -17.59
C VAL A 18 9.36 -17.77 -18.63
N PHE A 19 10.66 -17.51 -18.71
CA PHE A 19 11.57 -18.28 -19.55
C PHE A 19 11.99 -19.52 -18.78
N ARG A 20 11.71 -20.70 -19.34
CA ARG A 20 12.16 -21.98 -18.79
C ARG A 20 12.58 -22.89 -19.94
N ASP A 21 13.64 -23.66 -19.73
CA ASP A 21 14.02 -24.73 -20.64
C ASP A 21 13.00 -25.88 -20.53
N GLY A 22 12.37 -26.25 -21.66
CA GLY A 22 11.48 -27.40 -21.79
C GLY A 22 10.06 -27.10 -22.32
N HIS A 23 9.34 -28.17 -22.69
CA HIS A 23 8.00 -28.13 -23.27
C HIS A 23 6.90 -28.08 -22.20
N MET A 24 6.52 -26.88 -21.76
CA MET A 24 5.32 -26.68 -20.96
C MET A 24 4.32 -25.84 -21.76
N ASN A 25 3.08 -26.31 -21.88
CA ASN A 25 2.07 -25.55 -22.63
C ASN A 25 1.49 -24.40 -21.79
N GLN A 26 0.85 -23.42 -22.44
CA GLN A 26 0.32 -22.21 -21.78
C GLN A 26 -0.63 -22.52 -20.63
N LYS A 27 -1.42 -23.60 -20.70
CA LYS A 27 -2.35 -23.99 -19.62
C LYS A 27 -1.60 -24.47 -18.38
N GLN A 28 -0.60 -25.34 -18.57
CA GLN A 28 0.26 -25.82 -17.48
C GLN A 28 1.04 -24.66 -16.86
N PHE A 29 1.53 -23.73 -17.68
CA PHE A 29 2.19 -22.51 -17.24
C PHE A 29 1.27 -21.64 -16.36
N ASN A 30 0.09 -21.28 -16.87
CA ASN A 30 -0.88 -20.47 -16.14
C ASN A 30 -1.29 -21.12 -14.80
N SER A 31 -1.40 -22.45 -14.77
CA SER A 31 -1.69 -23.20 -13.53
C SER A 31 -0.54 -23.08 -12.53
N ALA A 32 0.70 -23.27 -12.97
CA ALA A 32 1.88 -23.22 -12.09
C ALA A 32 2.06 -21.82 -11.49
N VAL A 33 1.90 -20.75 -12.28
CA VAL A 33 1.99 -19.36 -11.80
C VAL A 33 0.90 -19.06 -10.77
N LYS A 34 -0.35 -19.49 -11.04
CA LYS A 34 -1.44 -19.35 -10.07
C LYS A 34 -1.11 -20.06 -8.76
N THR A 35 -0.68 -21.33 -8.81
CA THR A 35 -0.30 -22.08 -7.61
C THR A 35 0.83 -21.39 -6.84
N LEU A 36 1.85 -20.87 -7.52
CA LEU A 36 2.95 -20.16 -6.86
C LEU A 36 2.50 -18.89 -6.16
N ILE A 37 1.65 -18.07 -6.79
CA ILE A 37 1.14 -16.82 -6.20
C ILE A 37 0.20 -17.10 -5.03
N TYR A 38 -0.78 -18.00 -5.21
CA TYR A 38 -1.79 -18.29 -4.19
C TYR A 38 -1.28 -19.14 -3.02
N SER A 39 -0.12 -19.79 -3.16
CA SER A 39 0.54 -20.50 -2.05
C SER A 39 1.40 -19.59 -1.16
N GLN A 40 1.63 -18.33 -1.56
CA GLN A 40 2.39 -17.41 -0.71
C GLN A 40 1.56 -16.95 0.49
N PRO A 41 2.21 -16.69 1.65
CA PRO A 41 1.54 -16.05 2.77
C PRO A 41 0.91 -14.73 2.36
N THR A 42 -0.34 -14.52 2.75
CA THR A 42 -0.99 -13.23 2.63
C THR A 42 -0.44 -12.29 3.70
N ILE A 43 -0.10 -11.07 3.30
CA ILE A 43 0.20 -9.97 4.22
C ILE A 43 -1.00 -9.03 4.25
N ASP A 44 -1.44 -8.68 5.45
CA ASP A 44 -2.43 -7.62 5.62
C ASP A 44 -1.74 -6.26 5.44
N ALA A 45 -1.77 -5.77 4.21
CA ALA A 45 -1.12 -4.52 3.82
C ALA A 45 -2.16 -3.40 3.75
N VAL A 46 -2.04 -2.42 4.65
CA VAL A 46 -2.81 -1.18 4.58
C VAL A 46 -2.02 -0.11 3.81
N PRO A 47 -2.64 0.60 2.85
CA PRO A 47 -1.98 1.71 2.19
C PRO A 47 -1.64 2.79 3.22
N VAL A 48 -0.37 3.18 3.25
CA VAL A 48 0.09 4.23 4.16
C VAL A 48 -0.42 5.58 3.67
N VAL A 49 -1.11 6.30 4.55
CA VAL A 49 -1.38 7.74 4.40
C VAL A 49 -0.49 8.50 5.36
N ARG A 50 0.26 9.46 4.83
CA ARG A 50 1.12 10.34 5.60
C ARG A 50 0.32 11.53 6.10
N CYS A 51 0.73 12.09 7.23
CA CYS A 51 0.00 13.15 7.89
C CYS A 51 -0.24 14.37 7.00
N LYS A 52 0.73 14.78 6.19
CA LYS A 52 0.58 15.86 5.20
C LYS A 52 -0.52 15.62 4.16
N ASP A 53 -0.81 14.35 3.86
CA ASP A 53 -1.78 13.92 2.84
C ASP A 53 -3.13 13.53 3.46
N CYS A 54 -3.28 13.58 4.79
CA CYS A 54 -4.48 13.12 5.46
C CYS A 54 -5.62 14.15 5.40
N LYS A 55 -6.86 13.70 5.19
CA LYS A 55 -8.06 14.56 5.18
C LYS A 55 -8.19 15.39 6.47
N HIS A 56 -7.75 14.81 7.58
CA HIS A 56 -7.77 15.40 8.93
C HIS A 56 -6.47 16.12 9.29
N SER A 57 -5.60 16.43 8.32
CA SER A 57 -4.41 17.23 8.60
C SER A 57 -4.79 18.71 8.72
N PHE A 58 -4.14 19.46 9.61
CA PHE A 58 -4.30 20.90 9.72
C PHE A 58 -2.95 21.60 9.84
N GLU A 59 -2.88 22.85 9.39
CA GLU A 59 -1.72 23.72 9.59
C GLU A 59 -1.98 24.63 10.79
N ARG A 60 -1.01 24.75 11.71
CA ARG A 60 -1.10 25.69 12.82
C ARG A 60 -0.16 26.86 12.56
N SER A 61 -0.72 28.06 12.45
CA SER A 61 0.02 29.33 12.45
C SER A 61 1.05 29.49 11.31
N GLY A 62 0.74 29.00 10.11
CA GLY A 62 1.56 29.19 8.90
C GLY A 62 2.97 28.58 8.98
N ARG A 63 3.19 27.67 9.92
CA ARG A 63 4.45 26.93 10.07
C ARG A 63 4.14 25.45 9.96
N LYS A 64 4.80 24.78 9.01
CA LYS A 64 4.98 23.33 9.03
C LYS A 64 5.74 22.97 10.33
N PRO A 65 5.39 21.86 11.01
CA PRO A 65 4.72 20.69 10.45
C PRO A 65 3.18 20.72 10.47
N PHE A 66 2.57 19.97 9.56
CA PHE A 66 1.13 19.68 9.54
C PHE A 66 0.77 18.83 10.74
N GLY A 67 -0.11 19.31 11.62
CA GLY A 67 -0.67 18.48 12.67
C GLY A 67 -1.66 17.47 12.09
N CYS A 68 -1.66 16.26 12.62
CA CYS A 68 -2.74 15.29 12.42
C CYS A 68 -3.57 15.18 13.70
N TYR A 69 -4.89 15.11 13.55
CA TYR A 69 -5.71 14.60 14.64
C TYR A 69 -5.40 13.11 14.83
N LEU A 70 -4.58 12.77 15.83
CA LEU A 70 -4.63 11.45 16.43
C LEU A 70 -5.58 11.53 17.62
N HIS A 71 -6.75 10.89 17.54
CA HIS A 71 -7.61 10.73 18.72
C HIS A 71 -6.99 9.69 19.67
N GLY A 72 -5.95 10.09 20.38
CA GLY A 72 -5.57 9.46 21.64
C GLY A 72 -6.44 10.00 22.79
N LYS A 73 -6.36 9.38 23.97
CA LYS A 73 -7.08 9.85 25.18
C LYS A 73 -6.81 11.32 25.56
N ASN A 74 -5.75 11.94 25.02
CA ASN A 74 -5.24 13.25 25.42
C ASN A 74 -5.39 14.35 24.34
N GLY A 75 -6.18 14.14 23.28
CA GLY A 75 -6.47 15.17 22.27
C GLY A 75 -5.42 15.28 21.15
N ILE A 76 -5.30 16.47 20.57
CA ILE A 76 -4.51 16.74 19.35
C ILE A 76 -3.01 16.71 19.65
N THR A 77 -2.26 15.83 19.00
CA THR A 77 -0.79 15.82 19.05
C THR A 77 -0.23 16.40 17.74
N LEU A 78 0.75 17.30 17.84
CA LEU A 78 1.42 17.83 16.66
C LEU A 78 2.44 16.80 16.17
N HIS A 79 2.14 16.21 15.01
CA HIS A 79 2.94 15.17 14.39
C HIS A 79 3.76 15.74 13.22
N ASP A 80 4.82 15.03 12.83
CA ASP A 80 5.54 15.35 11.60
C ASP A 80 4.62 15.08 10.39
N GLY A 81 4.81 15.82 9.29
CA GLY A 81 4.07 15.57 8.06
C GLY A 81 4.31 14.16 7.48
N ASP A 82 5.43 13.53 7.82
CA ASP A 82 5.75 12.15 7.43
C ASP A 82 5.28 11.09 8.43
N ASP A 83 4.65 11.48 9.54
CA ASP A 83 4.01 10.52 10.46
C ASP A 83 2.81 9.83 9.80
N PHE A 84 2.42 8.67 10.35
CA PHE A 84 1.30 7.89 9.85
C PHE A 84 -0.05 8.48 10.28
N CYS A 85 -0.98 8.64 9.33
CA CYS A 85 -2.35 9.03 9.67
C CYS A 85 -3.15 7.81 10.15
N SER A 86 -3.61 7.82 11.40
CA SER A 86 -4.39 6.70 11.96
C SER A 86 -5.73 6.45 11.28
N TYR A 87 -6.32 7.47 10.64
CA TYR A 87 -7.58 7.30 9.89
C TYR A 87 -7.36 6.72 8.49
N GLY A 88 -6.15 6.79 7.94
CA GLY A 88 -5.87 6.28 6.58
C GLY A 88 -6.65 6.97 5.45
N GLU A 89 -7.32 8.09 5.72
CA GLU A 89 -8.14 8.81 4.73
C GLU A 89 -7.30 9.90 4.05
N ARG A 90 -7.07 9.77 2.74
CA ARG A 90 -6.39 10.80 1.94
C ARG A 90 -7.31 12.01 1.72
N LYS A 91 -6.73 13.20 1.55
CA LYS A 91 -7.44 14.35 1.00
C LYS A 91 -7.97 14.00 -0.40
N GLU A 92 -9.20 14.39 -0.69
CA GLU A 92 -9.72 14.34 -2.05
C GLU A 92 -8.87 15.29 -2.91
N SER A 93 -8.29 14.78 -3.99
CA SER A 93 -7.69 15.66 -4.99
C SER A 93 -8.84 16.33 -5.73
N ASN A 94 -8.90 17.65 -5.66
CA ASN A 94 -9.72 18.43 -6.59
C ASN A 94 -9.02 18.38 -7.97
N GLU A 95 -9.14 17.27 -8.67
CA GLU A 95 -8.91 17.19 -10.13
C GLU A 95 -10.22 17.42 -10.87
#